data_AF-A0A924ESD4-F1
#
_entry.id   AF-A0A924ESD4-F1
#
_cell.length_a   1.000
_cell.length_b   1.000
_cell.length_c   1.000
_cell.angle_alpha   90.00
_cell.angle_beta   90.00
_cell.angle_gamma   90.00
#
_symmetry.space_group_name_H-M   'P 1'
#
loop_
_entity.id
_entity.type
_entity.pdbx_description
1 polymer ?
#
loop_
_entity_poly.entity_id
_entity_poly.type
_entity_poly.pdbx_seq_one_letter_code
_entity_poly.pdbx_strand_id
1 'polypeptide(L)'
;MSTTLRDPREIIREETMMHSPILWALRAGPLTIPEIARHIGQPANEALFWVMGMRRYGHIVEVQDPTDEGYFRYAAKEATS
;
A
#
# COMPACT_ATOMS: atom_id res chain seq x y z
N MET A 1 -23.18 -1.40 2.56
CA MET A 1 -22.60 -1.00 1.26
C MET A 1 -21.99 -2.27 0.67
N SER A 2 -22.55 -2.80 -0.42
CA SER A 2 -21.97 -3.97 -1.10
C SER A 2 -20.79 -3.47 -1.93
N THR A 3 -19.57 -3.77 -1.49
CA THR A 3 -18.37 -3.47 -2.26
C THR A 3 -18.34 -4.47 -3.41
N THR A 4 -18.86 -4.08 -4.58
CA THR A 4 -18.64 -4.85 -5.81
C THR A 4 -17.13 -4.95 -6.01
N LEU A 5 -16.60 -6.16 -5.92
CA LEU A 5 -15.18 -6.42 -6.17
C LEU A 5 -14.92 -6.21 -7.66
N ARG A 6 -14.06 -5.23 -8.00
CA ARG A 6 -13.57 -5.01 -9.37
C ARG A 6 -12.75 -6.21 -9.83
N ASP A 7 -12.66 -6.41 -11.15
CA ASP A 7 -11.77 -7.44 -11.71
C ASP A 7 -10.32 -7.12 -11.28
N PRO A 8 -9.58 -8.07 -10.69
CA PRO A 8 -8.17 -7.88 -10.34
C PRO A 8 -7.31 -7.32 -11.48
N ARG A 9 -7.62 -7.63 -12.73
CA ARG A 9 -6.92 -7.11 -13.90
C ARG A 9 -7.13 -5.62 -14.11
N GLU A 10 -8.30 -5.09 -13.75
CA GLU A 10 -8.56 -3.64 -13.78
C GLU A 10 -7.73 -2.95 -12.69
N ILE A 11 -7.73 -3.52 -11.48
CA ILE A 11 -6.96 -3.00 -10.35
C ILE A 11 -5.47 -2.97 -10.66
N ILE A 12 -4.89 -4.08 -11.13
CA ILE A 12 -3.44 -4.19 -11.41
C ILE A 12 -2.98 -3.21 -12.50
N ARG A 13 -3.83 -2.90 -13.49
CA ARG A 13 -3.48 -1.92 -14.54
C ARG A 13 -3.27 -0.49 -14.00
N GLU A 14 -3.84 -0.19 -12.85
CA GLU A 14 -3.71 1.11 -12.18
C GLU A 14 -2.42 1.23 -11.33
N GLU A 15 -1.65 0.14 -11.16
CA GLU A 15 -0.50 0.07 -10.23
C GLU A 15 0.48 1.23 -10.39
N THR A 16 0.95 1.51 -11.61
CA THR A 16 1.91 2.59 -11.89
C THR A 16 1.35 3.97 -11.48
N MET A 17 0.04 4.19 -11.63
CA MET A 17 -0.60 5.45 -11.22
C MET A 17 -0.66 5.57 -9.69
N MET A 18 -0.76 4.44 -8.99
CA MET A 18 -0.86 4.39 -7.53
C MET A 18 0.50 4.49 -6.82
N HIS A 19 1.62 4.33 -7.53
CA HIS A 19 2.96 4.48 -6.93
C HIS A 19 3.16 5.83 -6.24
N SER A 20 2.87 6.94 -6.93
CA SER A 20 3.12 8.28 -6.39
C SER A 20 2.23 8.59 -5.17
N PRO A 21 0.90 8.35 -5.18
CA PRO A 21 0.06 8.49 -3.99
C PRO A 21 0.51 7.65 -2.79
N ILE A 22 0.90 6.38 -3.04
CA ILE A 22 1.35 5.48 -1.97
C ILE A 22 2.67 5.96 -1.38
N LEU A 23 3.66 6.31 -2.23
CA LEU A 23 4.94 6.84 -1.75
C LEU A 23 4.74 8.15 -0.98
N TRP A 24 3.82 9.02 -1.41
CA TRP A 24 3.48 10.24 -0.68
C TRP A 24 2.91 9.94 0.71
N ALA A 25 1.98 8.99 0.82
CA ALA A 25 1.41 8.58 2.11
C ALA A 25 2.49 8.06 3.08
N LEU A 26 3.48 7.33 2.56
CA LEU A 26 4.57 6.74 3.33
C LEU A 26 5.66 7.74 3.77
N ARG A 27 5.62 9.00 3.33
CA ARG A 27 6.63 10.01 3.71
C ARG A 27 6.61 10.34 5.20
N ALA A 28 5.46 10.18 5.86
CA ALA A 28 5.30 10.46 7.28
C ALA A 28 5.73 9.28 8.18
N GLY A 29 5.99 8.11 7.59
CA GLY A 29 6.40 6.91 8.31
C GLY A 29 5.73 5.64 7.78
N PRO A 30 6.06 4.48 8.36
CA PRO A 30 5.50 3.20 7.95
C PRO A 30 4.00 3.10 8.24
N LEU A 31 3.23 2.58 7.27
CA LEU A 31 1.77 2.42 7.38
C LEU A 31 1.34 0.99 7.04
N THR A 32 0.23 0.55 7.62
CA THR A 32 -0.48 -0.68 7.23
C THR A 32 -1.25 -0.48 5.90
N ILE A 33 -1.68 -1.57 5.26
CA ILE A 33 -2.48 -1.49 4.03
C ILE A 33 -3.80 -0.72 4.22
N PRO A 34 -4.58 -0.94 5.30
CA PRO A 34 -5.79 -0.14 5.54
C PRO A 34 -5.52 1.36 5.72
N GLU A 35 -4.40 1.72 6.35
CA GLU A 35 -4.00 3.12 6.50
C GLU A 35 -3.58 3.74 5.17
N ILE A 36 -2.77 3.03 4.37
CA ILE A 36 -2.40 3.45 3.01
C ILE A 36 -3.66 3.69 2.18
N ALA A 37 -4.60 2.75 2.21
CA ALA A 37 -5.87 2.83 1.50
C ALA A 37 -6.68 4.08 1.90
N ARG A 38 -6.77 4.36 3.21
CA ARG A 38 -7.41 5.57 3.75
C ARG A 38 -6.71 6.85 3.28
N HIS A 39 -5.37 6.85 3.23
CA HIS A 39 -4.60 8.02 2.80
C HIS A 39 -4.77 8.35 1.31
N ILE A 40 -4.87 7.33 0.45
CA ILE A 40 -4.99 7.50 -1.00
C ILE A 40 -6.45 7.49 -1.48
N GLY A 41 -7.42 7.34 -0.57
CA GLY A 41 -8.84 7.36 -0.88
C GLY A 41 -9.33 6.14 -1.67
N GLN A 42 -8.70 4.98 -1.49
CA GLN A 42 -9.00 3.76 -2.24
C GLN A 42 -9.46 2.61 -1.33
N PRO A 43 -10.15 1.58 -1.87
CA PRO A 43 -10.52 0.39 -1.11
C PRO A 43 -9.28 -0.42 -0.66
N ALA A 44 -9.30 -0.93 0.57
CA ALA A 44 -8.16 -1.68 1.13
C ALA A 44 -7.85 -2.98 0.36
N ASN A 45 -8.86 -3.65 -0.17
CA ASN A 45 -8.72 -4.84 -1.00
C ASN A 45 -8.02 -4.56 -2.33
N GLU A 46 -8.07 -3.31 -2.82
CA GLU A 46 -7.39 -2.88 -4.05
C GLU A 46 -5.97 -2.38 -3.72
N ALA A 47 -5.84 -1.59 -2.65
CA ALA A 47 -4.56 -1.16 -2.12
C ALA A 47 -3.60 -2.33 -1.84
N LEU A 48 -4.13 -3.48 -1.42
CA LEU A 48 -3.37 -4.72 -1.28
C LEU A 48 -2.64 -5.10 -2.57
N PHE A 49 -3.27 -5.03 -3.75
CA PHE A 49 -2.64 -5.41 -5.01
C PHE A 49 -1.45 -4.49 -5.33
N TRP A 50 -1.64 -3.18 -5.21
CA TRP A 50 -0.59 -2.20 -5.50
C TRP A 50 0.56 -2.27 -4.49
N VAL A 51 0.25 -2.37 -3.19
CA VAL A 51 1.28 -2.51 -2.13
C VAL A 51 2.11 -3.78 -2.37
N MET A 52 1.46 -4.92 -2.68
CA MET A 52 2.19 -6.16 -2.90
C MET A 52 3.02 -6.14 -4.19
N GLY A 53 2.53 -5.49 -5.26
CA GLY A 53 3.31 -5.25 -6.49
C GLY A 53 4.53 -4.36 -6.23
N MET A 54 4.32 -3.21 -5.57
CA MET A 54 5.38 -2.29 -5.17
C MET A 54 6.42 -2.94 -4.24
N ARG A 55 6.00 -3.81 -3.30
CA ARG A 55 6.92 -4.60 -2.47
C ARG A 55 7.74 -5.56 -3.30
N ARG A 56 7.09 -6.32 -4.19
CA ARG A 56 7.74 -7.31 -5.07
C ARG A 56 8.83 -6.68 -5.93
N TYR A 57 8.59 -5.48 -6.44
CA TYR A 57 9.54 -4.74 -7.30
C TYR A 57 10.45 -3.77 -6.52
N GLY A 58 10.35 -3.74 -5.19
CA GLY A 58 11.30 -3.03 -4.33
C GLY A 58 11.09 -1.51 -4.28
N HIS A 59 9.88 -1.00 -4.54
CA HIS A 59 9.54 0.40 -4.28
C HIS A 59 9.28 0.66 -2.79
N ILE A 60 8.75 -0.35 -2.09
CA ILE A 60 8.48 -0.31 -0.64
C ILE A 60 9.03 -1.57 0.04
N VAL A 61 9.23 -1.49 1.34
CA VAL A 61 9.70 -2.58 2.19
C VAL A 61 8.73 -2.82 3.35
N GLU A 62 8.58 -4.06 3.77
CA GLU A 62 7.93 -4.40 5.03
C GLU A 62 8.90 -4.10 6.17
N VAL A 63 8.45 -3.38 7.20
CA VAL A 63 9.29 -3.09 8.38
C VAL A 63 9.19 -4.24 9.40
N GLN A 64 10.28 -4.51 10.12
CA GLN A 64 10.33 -5.58 11.13
C GLN A 64 9.54 -5.26 12.41
N ASP A 65 9.00 -4.04 12.51
CA ASP A 65 8.21 -3.57 13.65
C ASP A 65 6.71 -3.64 13.27
N PRO A 66 6.01 -4.75 13.54
CA PRO A 66 4.56 -4.81 13.36
C PRO A 66 3.86 -3.85 14.31
N THR A 67 2.57 -3.59 14.11
CA THR A 67 1.78 -2.90 15.15
C THR A 67 1.68 -3.76 16.41
N ASP A 68 1.21 -3.18 17.52
CA ASP A 68 0.94 -3.93 18.78
C ASP A 68 -0.06 -5.09 18.57
N GLU A 69 -0.89 -5.00 17.54
CA GLU A 69 -1.88 -6.00 17.12
C GLU A 69 -1.32 -7.01 16.09
N GLY A 70 -0.04 -6.92 15.74
CA GLY A 70 0.64 -7.85 14.82
C GLY A 70 0.45 -7.54 13.34
N TYR A 71 -0.02 -6.36 12.96
CA TYR A 71 -0.18 -5.99 11.54
C TYR A 71 1.14 -5.56 10.91
N PHE A 72 1.36 -6.02 9.66
CA PHE A 72 2.49 -5.59 8.85
C PHE A 72 2.38 -4.11 8.47
N ARG A 73 3.49 -3.40 8.61
CA ARG A 73 3.66 -2.02 8.15
C ARG A 73 4.65 -1.97 6.98
N TYR A 74 4.46 -1.01 6.10
CA TYR A 74 5.26 -0.81 4.91
C TYR A 74 5.86 0.59 4.89
N ALA A 75 7.10 0.73 4.45
CA ALA A 75 7.80 2.01 4.28
C ALA A 75 8.33 2.14 2.85
N ALA A 76 8.47 3.38 2.36
CA ALA A 76 9.17 3.61 1.09
C ALA A 76 10.64 3.19 1.22
N LYS A 77 11.17 2.49 0.21
CA LYS A 77 12.54 1.94 0.27
C LYS A 77 13.61 3.03 0.47
N GLU A 78 13.38 4.24 -0.05
CA GLU A 78 14.29 5.38 0.06
C GLU A 78 14.00 6.31 1.25
N ALA A 79 12.94 6.05 2.04
CA ALA A 79 12.61 6.86 3.22
C ALA A 79 13.37 6.42 4.49
N THR A 80 14.20 5.38 4.39
CA THR A 80 15.09 4.95 5.48
C THR A 80 16.43 5.68 5.34
N SER A 81 16.55 6.86 5.93
CA SER A 81 17.83 7.56 6.17
C SER A 81 17.85 8.12 7.58
#